data_AF-A0A7K9UDA1-F1
#
_entry.id   AF-A0A7K9UDA1-F1
#
_cell.length_a   1.000
_cell.length_b   1.000
_cell.length_c   1.000
_cell.angle_alpha   90.00
_cell.angle_beta   90.00
_cell.angle_gamma   90.00
#
_symmetry.space_group_name_H-M   'P 1'
#
loop_
_entity.id
_entity.type
_entity.pdbx_description
1 polymer ?
#
loop_
_entity_poly.entity_id
_entity_poly.type
_entity_poly.pdbx_seq_one_letter_code
_entity_poly.pdbx_strand_id
1 'polypeptide(L)' 'EATCITEMSVMMACWKQNDFNDAACAEEIQTFYDCVAKAEKDRKNQNEEDTLTPRGNLTSSQVNRLLRRFPQITRYV' A
#
# COMPACT_ATOMS: atom_id res chain seq x y z
N GLU A 1 -0.32 -3.24 4.80
CA GLU A 1 -1.63 -3.39 5.46
C GLU A 1 -2.55 -4.19 4.54
N ALA A 2 -3.52 -4.93 5.06
CA ALA A 2 -4.49 -5.66 4.24
C ALA A 2 -5.59 -4.70 3.77
N THR A 3 -5.50 -4.22 2.53
CA THR A 3 -6.30 -3.09 2.02
C THR A 3 -7.77 -3.43 1.77
N CYS A 4 -8.09 -4.67 1.36
CA CYS A 4 -9.43 -5.10 0.95
C CYS A 4 -10.13 -5.98 1.98
N ILE A 5 -9.88 -5.74 3.28
CA ILE A 5 -10.38 -6.60 4.35
C ILE A 5 -11.90 -6.50 4.54
N THR A 6 -12.47 -5.33 4.25
CA THR A 6 -13.91 -5.04 4.34
C THR A 6 -14.68 -5.82 3.29
N GLU A 7 -14.26 -5.75 2.04
CA GLU A 7 -14.85 -6.43 0.89
C GLU A 7 -14.70 -7.94 1.03
N MET A 8 -13.54 -8.40 1.51
CA MET A 8 -13.33 -9.79 1.86
C MET A 8 -14.33 -10.26 2.91
N SER A 9 -14.59 -9.47 3.96
CA SER A 9 -15.54 -9.86 5.01
C SER A 9 -16.99 -9.98 4.51
N VAL A 10 -17.39 -9.11 3.58
CA VAL A 10 -18.73 -9.15 2.94
C VAL A 10 -18.87 -10.38 2.04
N MET A 11 -17.86 -10.68 1.22
CA MET A 11 -17.84 -11.88 0.38
C MET A 11 -17.93 -13.17 1.22
N MET A 12 -17.18 -13.25 2.33
CA MET A 12 -17.26 -14.40 3.24
C MET A 12 -18.63 -14.52 3.91
N ALA A 13 -19.29 -13.41 4.21
CA ALA A 13 -20.63 -13.41 4.76
C ALA A 13 -21.66 -13.92 3.75
N CYS A 14 -21.56 -13.51 2.48
CA CYS A 14 -22.42 -14.03 1.42
C CYS A 14 -22.20 -15.53 1.22
N TRP A 15 -20.94 -15.98 1.12
CA TRP A 15 -20.62 -17.39 0.97
C TRP A 15 -21.22 -18.23 2.10
N LYS A 16 -21.10 -17.78 3.36
CA LYS A 16 -21.68 -18.49 4.50
C LYS A 16 -23.20 -18.66 4.40
N GLN A 17 -23.90 -17.70 3.80
CA GLN A 17 -25.36 -17.75 3.64
C GLN A 17 -25.81 -18.59 2.44
N ASN A 18 -24.94 -18.75 1.44
CA ASN A 18 -25.25 -19.39 0.17
C ASN A 18 -24.42 -20.66 -0.09
N ASP A 19 -24.02 -21.37 0.98
CA ASP A 19 -23.24 -22.61 0.91
C ASP A 19 -21.97 -22.50 0.03
N PHE A 20 -21.29 -21.36 0.11
CA PHE A 20 -20.07 -21.03 -0.64
C PHE A 20 -20.26 -21.09 -2.17
N ASN A 21 -21.47 -20.77 -2.66
CA ASN A 21 -21.76 -20.69 -4.07
C ASN A 21 -21.32 -19.34 -4.67
N ASP A 22 -20.31 -19.38 -5.55
CA ASP A 22 -19.79 -18.20 -6.23
C ASP A 22 -20.81 -17.50 -7.14
N ALA A 23 -21.72 -18.25 -7.77
CA ALA A 23 -22.73 -17.66 -8.63
C ALA A 23 -23.77 -16.85 -7.83
N ALA A 24 -24.05 -17.27 -6.59
CA ALA A 24 -24.95 -16.56 -5.69
C ALA A 24 -24.31 -15.30 -5.10
N CYS A 25 -22.97 -15.27 -5.00
CA CYS A 25 -22.18 -14.18 -4.42
C CYS A 25 -21.36 -13.40 -5.47
N ALA A 26 -21.80 -13.42 -6.73
CA ALA A 26 -21.04 -12.85 -7.83
C ALA A 26 -20.79 -11.34 -7.65
N GLU A 27 -21.73 -10.61 -7.04
CA GLU A 27 -21.61 -9.18 -6.78
C GLU A 27 -20.53 -8.88 -5.74
N GLU A 28 -20.54 -9.60 -4.61
CA GLU A 28 -19.57 -9.45 -3.54
C GLU A 28 -18.17 -9.84 -4.00
N ILE A 29 -18.07 -10.89 -4.83
CA ILE A 29 -16.82 -11.34 -5.43
C ILE A 29 -16.26 -10.27 -6.38
N GLN A 30 -17.08 -9.68 -7.25
CA GLN A 30 -16.65 -8.60 -8.14
C GLN A 30 -16.17 -7.39 -7.35
N THR A 31 -16.92 -6.99 -6.32
CA THR A 31 -16.56 -5.87 -5.44
C THR A 31 -15.20 -6.10 -4.77
N PHE A 32 -14.93 -7.32 -4.29
CA PHE A 32 -13.62 -7.68 -3.74
C PHE A 32 -12.50 -7.57 -4.78
N TYR A 33 -12.70 -8.11 -5.99
CA TYR A 33 -11.69 -8.03 -7.04
C TYR A 33 -11.44 -6.61 -7.54
N ASP A 34 -12.46 -5.75 -7.59
CA ASP A 34 -12.32 -4.34 -7.92
C ASP A 34 -11.44 -3.62 -6.90
N CYS A 35 -11.62 -3.90 -5.61
CA CYS A 35 -10.74 -3.39 -4.57
C CYS A 35 -9.30 -3.87 -4.78
N VAL A 36 -9.08 -5.16 -5.05
CA VAL A 36 -7.73 -5.72 -5.26
C VAL A 36 -7.06 -5.08 -6.48
N ALA A 37 -7.79 -4.92 -7.58
CA ALA A 37 -7.27 -4.30 -8.79
C ALA A 37 -6.86 -2.84 -8.55
N LYS A 38 -7.67 -2.09 -7.79
CA LYS A 38 -7.34 -0.73 -7.38
C LYS A 38 -6.13 -0.68 -6.45
N ALA A 39 -6.07 -1.54 -5.44
CA ALA A 39 -4.95 -1.60 -4.50
C ALA A 39 -3.62 -1.94 -5.19
N GLU A 40 -3.63 -2.87 -6.16
CA GLU A 40 -2.44 -3.18 -6.96
C GLU A 40 -2.00 -2.00 -7.84
N LYS A 41 -2.97 -1.26 -8.40
CA LYS A 41 -2.68 -0.05 -9.18
C LYS A 41 -2.07 1.05 -8.30
N ASP A 42 -2.65 1.29 -7.13
CA ASP A 42 -2.17 2.30 -6.19
C ASP A 42 -0.78 1.95 -5.65
N ARG A 43 -0.50 0.66 -5.38
CA ARG A 43 0.84 0.20 -4.98
C ARG A 43 1.90 0.44 -6.06
N LYS A 44 1.55 0.22 -7.34
CA LYS A 44 2.45 0.53 -8.46
C LYS A 44 2.71 2.03 -8.56
N ASN A 45 1.66 2.84 -8.48
CA ASN A 45 1.77 4.30 -8.54
C ASN A 45 2.59 4.87 -7.37
N GLN A 46 2.42 4.35 -6.15
CA GLN A 46 3.21 4.76 -4.99
C GLN A 46 4.70 4.49 -5.19
N ASN A 47 5.07 3.32 -5.70
CA ASN A 47 6.48 3.00 -5.98
C ASN A 47 7.10 3.95 -7.03
N GLU A 48 6.31 4.35 -8.03
CA GLU A 48 6.76 5.31 -9.05
C GLU A 48 6.83 6.75 -8.51
N GLU A 49 5.83 7.19 -7.73
CA GLU A 49 5.75 8.53 -7.16
C GLU A 49 6.84 8.76 -6.10
N ASP A 50 7.14 7.77 -5.24
CA ASP A 50 8.24 7.86 -4.26
C ASP A 50 9.62 8.00 -4.93
N THR A 51 9.76 7.50 -6.16
CA THR A 51 11.00 7.62 -6.94
C THR A 51 11.16 9.02 -7.56
N LEU A 52 10.04 9.65 -7.95
CA LEU A 52 10.03 10.92 -8.70
C LEU A 52 9.92 12.15 -7.78
N THR A 53 9.21 12.04 -6.68
CA THR A 53 8.99 13.13 -5.72
C THR A 53 8.86 12.53 -4.32
N PRO A 54 9.85 12.71 -3.43
CA PRO A 54 9.72 12.24 -2.05
C PRO A 54 8.53 12.95 -1.41
N ARG A 55 7.42 12.23 -1.19
CA ARG A 55 6.29 12.74 -0.42
C ARG A 55 6.65 12.64 1.06
N GLY A 56 7.07 13.76 1.65
CA GLY A 56 7.36 13.86 3.08
C GLY A 56 8.81 14.25 3.37
N ASN A 57 9.43 13.56 4.33
CA ASN A 57 10.79 13.84 4.76
C ASN A 57 11.81 13.55 3.64
N LEU A 58 12.94 14.26 3.68
CA LEU A 58 14.07 13.99 2.78
C LEU A 58 14.44 12.50 2.80
N THR A 59 14.76 11.96 1.63
CA THR A 59 15.21 10.57 1.55
C THR A 59 16.53 10.39 2.30
N SER A 60 16.81 9.17 2.74
CA SER A 60 18.06 8.85 3.44
C SER A 60 19.30 9.27 2.64
N SER A 61 19.26 9.19 1.31
CA SER A 61 20.35 9.63 0.44
C SER A 61 20.51 11.15 0.44
N GLN A 62 19.42 11.91 0.42
CA GLN A 62 19.42 13.37 0.52
C GLN A 62 19.92 13.84 1.88
N VAL A 63 19.44 13.23 2.97
CA VAL A 63 19.91 13.52 4.34
C VAL A 63 21.39 13.20 4.48
N ASN A 64 21.83 12.03 4.02
CA ASN A 64 23.25 11.66 4.07
C ASN A 64 24.13 12.61 3.25
N ARG A 65 23.64 13.12 2.12
CA ARG A 65 24.36 14.13 1.33
C ARG A 65 24.51 15.45 2.09
N LEU A 66 23.50 15.85 2.85
CA LEU A 66 23.54 17.05 3.70
C LEU A 66 24.48 16.87 4.90
N LEU A 67 24.38 15.74 5.61
CA LEU A 67 25.23 15.40 6.75
C LEU A 67 26.72 15.29 6.38
N ARG A 68 27.04 14.85 5.15
CA ARG A 68 28.42 14.85 4.64
C ARG A 68 29.00 16.25 4.43
N ARG A 69 28.15 17.26 4.15
CA ARG A 69 28.60 18.66 4.01
C ARG A 69 28.84 19.31 5.37
N PHE A 70 28.05 18.93 6.38
CA PHE A 70 28.13 19.46 7.74
C PHE A 70 28.27 18.31 8.74
N PRO A 71 29.45 17.64 8.79
CA PRO A 71 29.66 16.51 9.68
C PRO A 71 29.65 16.95 11.14
N GLN A 72 29.11 16.10 12.02
CA GLN A 72 29.25 16.30 13.47
C GLN A 72 30.72 16.06 13.86
N ILE A 73 31.45 17.15 14.11
CA ILE A 73 32.82 17.10 14.63
C ILE A 73 32.72 16.83 16.14
N THR A 74 32.71 15.56 16.53
CA THR A 74 32.70 15.13 17.94
C THR A 74 34.10 14.92 18.52
N ARG A 75 35.15 15.12 17.71
CA ARG A 75 36.54 15.17 18.16
C ARG A 75 37.13 16.52 17.84
N TYR A 76 37.34 17.34 18.87
CA TYR A 76 38.39 18.35 18.83
C TYR A 76 39.72 17.58 18.85
N VAL A 77 40.52 17.75 17.78
CA VAL A 77 41.92 17.30 17.76
C VAL A 77 42.75 18.27 18.59
#